data_AF-I0AZ68-F1
#
_entry.id   AF-I0AZ68-F1
#
_cell.length_a   1.000
_cell.length_b   1.000
_cell.length_c   1.000
_cell.angle_alpha   90.00
_cell.angle_beta   90.00
_cell.angle_gamma   90.00
#
_symmetry.space_group_name_H-M   'P 1'
#
loop_
_entity.id
_entity.type
_entity.pdbx_description
1 polymer ?
#
loop_
_entity_poly.entity_id
_entity_poly.type
_entity_poly.pdbx_seq_one_letter_code
_entity_poly.pdbx_strand_id
1 'polypeptide(L)'
;KFLYKALKCKEPPSSDRLAAMQILFEVCPCFKFGFMAANGAIIEAFKDEKRVHIIDFDINQGSQYITLIQTISSQSGKPPHLRLTGVDDPESIQRPVGGLQIIGLRLEKLAEALGVPFEFHIVPSKTSIVTPSMLDCRPGEALIVNFAFQLHHMPDESVTTVNQRDQLLRMIKSLNPKLVTVVEQDVNTNT
;
A
#
# COMPACT_ATOMS: atom_id res chain seq x y z
N LYS A 1 -27.15 -22.08 -5.26
CA LYS A 1 -27.08 -20.60 -5.42
C LYS A 1 -27.68 -19.78 -4.26
N PHE A 2 -28.30 -20.37 -3.21
CA PHE A 2 -28.93 -19.58 -2.13
C PHE A 2 -28.33 -19.78 -0.71
N LEU A 3 -27.43 -20.73 -0.50
CA LEU A 3 -26.83 -20.99 0.82
C LEU A 3 -25.80 -19.94 1.27
N TYR A 4 -25.07 -19.30 0.34
CA TYR A 4 -24.07 -18.27 0.66
C TYR A 4 -24.66 -16.91 1.04
N LYS A 5 -25.95 -16.67 0.81
CA LYS A 5 -26.60 -15.39 1.16
C LYS A 5 -27.01 -15.33 2.64
N ALA A 6 -27.12 -16.49 3.30
CA ALA A 6 -27.57 -16.61 4.69
C ALA A 6 -26.44 -16.47 5.73
N LEU A 7 -25.17 -16.48 5.30
CA LEU A 7 -24.00 -16.30 6.17
C LEU A 7 -23.42 -14.88 6.15
N LYS A 8 -24.12 -13.91 5.54
CA LYS A 8 -23.81 -12.51 5.80
C LYS A 8 -24.26 -12.18 7.22
N CYS A 9 -23.39 -12.45 8.20
CA CYS A 9 -23.34 -11.62 9.41
C CYS A 9 -23.53 -10.18 8.96
N LYS A 10 -24.51 -9.47 9.53
CA LYS A 10 -24.80 -8.08 9.19
C LYS A 10 -23.47 -7.35 9.06
N GLU A 11 -23.07 -7.05 7.82
CA GLU A 11 -21.82 -6.35 7.59
C GLU A 11 -21.93 -5.05 8.38
N PRO A 12 -21.01 -4.77 9.32
CA PRO A 12 -21.10 -3.55 10.11
C PRO A 12 -21.13 -2.35 9.16
N PRO A 13 -21.82 -1.25 9.54
CA PRO A 13 -21.76 0.00 8.79
C PRO A 13 -20.31 0.32 8.41
N SER A 14 -20.11 0.92 7.23
CA SER A 14 -18.75 1.18 6.70
C SER A 14 -17.85 1.91 7.70
N SER A 15 -18.42 2.79 8.53
CA SER A 15 -17.74 3.49 9.63
C SER A 15 -17.25 2.56 10.75
N ASP A 16 -18.11 1.66 11.24
CA ASP A 16 -17.77 0.75 12.35
C ASP A 16 -16.74 -0.28 11.91
N ARG A 17 -16.85 -0.73 10.65
CA ARG A 17 -15.88 -1.65 10.06
C ARG A 17 -14.52 -0.98 9.86
N LEU A 18 -14.51 0.26 9.38
CA LEU A 18 -13.28 1.05 9.23
C LEU A 18 -12.62 1.30 10.60
N ALA A 19 -13.41 1.69 11.60
CA ALA A 19 -12.93 1.89 12.96
C ALA A 19 -12.37 0.59 13.57
N ALA A 20 -13.04 -0.54 13.39
CA ALA A 20 -12.56 -1.84 13.84
C ALA A 20 -11.26 -2.25 13.14
N MET A 21 -11.15 -2.03 11.83
CA MET A 21 -9.90 -2.26 11.09
C MET A 21 -8.79 -1.36 11.63
N GLN A 22 -9.05 -0.06 11.80
CA GLN A 22 -8.06 0.88 12.34
C GLN A 22 -7.58 0.44 13.74
N ILE A 23 -8.50 0.09 14.64
CA ILE A 23 -8.16 -0.44 15.98
C ILE A 23 -7.33 -1.71 15.87
N LEU A 24 -7.68 -2.64 14.96
CA LEU A 24 -6.92 -3.86 14.75
C LEU A 24 -5.49 -3.55 14.29
N PHE A 25 -5.31 -2.65 13.31
CA PHE A 25 -3.99 -2.24 12.82
C PHE A 25 -3.17 -1.49 13.88
N GLU A 26 -3.82 -0.73 14.77
CA GLU A 26 -3.17 0.02 15.84
C GLU A 26 -2.77 -0.87 17.04
N VAL A 27 -3.65 -1.80 17.44
CA VAL A 27 -3.50 -2.60 18.66
C VAL A 27 -2.77 -3.91 18.42
N CYS A 28 -2.98 -4.57 17.27
CA CYS A 28 -2.36 -5.87 16.99
C CYS A 28 -0.90 -5.70 16.57
N PRO A 29 0.07 -6.27 17.31
CA PRO A 29 1.48 -6.13 17.00
C PRO A 29 1.88 -6.69 15.63
N CYS A 30 1.15 -7.68 15.11
CA CYS A 30 1.50 -8.38 13.87
C CYS A 30 1.48 -7.45 12.65
N PHE A 31 0.43 -6.61 12.53
CA PHE A 31 0.32 -5.67 11.42
C PHE A 31 1.37 -4.57 11.52
N LYS A 32 1.54 -4.01 12.73
CA LYS A 32 2.56 -3.00 13.00
C LYS A 32 3.97 -3.51 12.72
N PHE A 33 4.27 -4.76 13.11
CA PHE A 33 5.55 -5.41 12.84
C PHE A 33 5.82 -5.51 11.34
N GLY A 34 4.85 -5.97 10.55
CA GLY A 34 4.97 -6.05 9.09
C GLY A 34 5.30 -4.70 8.46
N PHE A 35 4.58 -3.64 8.85
CA PHE A 35 4.85 -2.28 8.37
C PHE A 35 6.22 -1.76 8.81
N MET A 36 6.64 -2.01 10.06
CA MET A 36 7.94 -1.58 10.56
C MET A 36 9.09 -2.30 9.83
N ALA A 37 8.95 -3.60 9.58
CA ALA A 37 9.94 -4.39 8.83
C ALA A 37 10.04 -3.89 7.37
N ALA A 38 8.89 -3.69 6.70
CA ALA A 38 8.86 -3.12 5.36
C ALA A 38 9.50 -1.73 5.31
N ASN A 39 9.13 -0.83 6.24
CA ASN A 39 9.72 0.51 6.32
C ASN A 39 11.23 0.47 6.56
N GLY A 40 11.73 -0.45 7.39
CA GLY A 40 13.17 -0.65 7.59
C GLY A 40 13.89 -1.00 6.29
N ALA A 41 13.38 -1.98 5.55
CA ALA A 41 13.94 -2.37 4.25
C ALA A 41 13.86 -1.23 3.21
N ILE A 42 12.75 -0.50 3.20
CA ILE A 42 12.53 0.64 2.30
C ILE A 42 13.57 1.75 2.58
N ILE A 43 13.78 2.12 3.85
CA ILE A 43 14.77 3.13 4.26
C ILE A 43 16.18 2.70 3.87
N GLU A 44 16.52 1.43 4.09
CA GLU A 44 17.83 0.90 3.71
C GLU A 44 18.04 0.97 2.19
N ALA A 45 17.02 0.64 1.40
CA ALA A 45 17.10 0.66 -0.06
C ALA A 45 17.30 2.06 -0.65
N PHE A 46 16.82 3.12 0.00
CA PHE A 46 16.94 4.49 -0.52
C PHE A 46 18.01 5.36 0.14
N LYS A 47 18.84 4.83 1.05
CA LYS A 47 19.80 5.61 1.86
C LYS A 47 20.65 6.61 1.07
N ASP A 48 21.04 6.28 -0.17
CA ASP A 48 21.88 7.11 -1.03
C ASP A 48 21.12 7.76 -2.20
N GLU A 49 19.78 7.66 -2.20
CA GLU A 49 18.92 8.15 -3.27
C GLU A 49 18.44 9.57 -2.97
N LYS A 50 18.38 10.41 -4.01
CA LYS A 50 17.85 11.79 -3.86
C LYS A 50 16.34 11.88 -4.11
N ARG A 51 15.80 10.94 -4.88
CA ARG A 51 14.40 10.88 -5.29
C ARG A 51 13.93 9.43 -5.20
N VAL A 52 12.85 9.21 -4.48
CA VAL A 52 12.30 7.89 -4.21
C VAL A 52 10.85 7.89 -4.63
N HIS A 53 10.44 6.86 -5.36
CA HIS A 53 9.06 6.63 -5.73
C HIS A 53 8.59 5.33 -5.12
N ILE A 54 7.65 5.40 -4.18
CA ILE A 54 7.01 4.23 -3.59
C ILE A 54 5.65 4.04 -4.26
N ILE A 55 5.38 2.84 -4.73
CA ILE A 55 4.06 2.40 -5.18
C ILE A 55 3.51 1.44 -4.15
N ASP A 56 2.36 1.78 -3.57
CA ASP A 56 1.64 0.94 -2.64
C ASP A 56 0.37 0.40 -3.29
N PHE A 57 0.22 -0.92 -3.26
CA PHE A 57 -1.02 -1.58 -3.64
C PHE A 57 -1.84 -1.89 -2.39
N ASP A 58 -2.91 -1.11 -2.18
CA ASP A 58 -3.74 -1.01 -0.98
C ASP A 58 -3.11 -0.25 0.21
N ILE A 59 -2.96 1.07 0.01
CA ILE A 59 -2.41 2.00 1.02
C ILE A 59 -3.26 2.08 2.30
N ASN A 60 -4.49 1.54 2.26
CA ASN A 60 -5.44 1.58 3.37
C ASN A 60 -5.56 3.01 3.93
N GLN A 61 -5.44 3.22 5.25
CA GLN A 61 -5.43 4.54 5.87
C GLN A 61 -4.03 5.21 5.89
N GLY A 62 -3.00 4.66 5.25
CA GLY A 62 -1.67 5.28 5.18
C GLY A 62 -0.89 5.31 6.50
N SER A 63 -1.27 4.51 7.50
CA SER A 63 -0.60 4.45 8.81
C SER A 63 0.88 4.05 8.69
N GLN A 64 1.19 3.11 7.78
CA GLN A 64 2.57 2.76 7.45
C GLN A 64 3.39 3.99 7.05
N TYR A 65 2.81 4.85 6.19
CA TYR A 65 3.49 6.02 5.65
C TYR A 65 3.61 7.17 6.65
N ILE A 66 2.68 7.30 7.59
CA ILE A 66 2.85 8.21 8.74
C ILE A 66 4.14 7.87 9.48
N THR A 67 4.34 6.59 9.82
CA THR A 67 5.55 6.16 10.55
C THR A 67 6.81 6.25 9.70
N LEU A 68 6.72 6.02 8.38
CA LEU A 68 7.84 6.18 7.46
C LEU A 68 8.31 7.64 7.40
N ILE A 69 7.39 8.59 7.21
CA ILE A 69 7.68 10.03 7.15
C ILE A 69 8.30 10.50 8.48
N GLN A 70 7.73 10.11 9.61
CA GLN A 70 8.28 10.41 10.93
C GLN A 70 9.71 9.88 11.08
N THR A 71 9.95 8.64 10.67
CA THR A 71 11.28 8.03 10.75
C THR A 71 12.29 8.78 9.86
N ILE A 72 11.92 9.08 8.60
CA ILE A 72 12.76 9.85 7.67
C ILE A 72 13.11 11.23 8.25
N SER A 73 12.13 11.93 8.83
CA SER A 73 12.35 13.26 9.41
C SER A 73 13.32 13.26 10.60
N SER A 74 13.45 12.12 11.30
CA SER A 74 14.33 11.98 12.46
C SER A 74 15.77 11.58 12.11
N GLN A 75 16.03 11.18 10.86
CA GLN A 75 17.36 10.77 10.42
C GLN A 75 18.27 11.98 10.20
N SER A 76 19.57 11.79 10.47
CA SER A 76 20.57 12.81 10.18
C SER A 76 20.75 13.00 8.68
N GLY A 77 20.70 14.25 8.21
CA GLY A 77 20.92 14.60 6.81
C GLY A 77 19.70 15.24 6.16
N LYS A 78 19.77 15.46 4.86
CA LYS A 78 18.63 15.99 4.10
C LYS A 78 17.79 14.80 3.61
N PRO A 79 16.47 14.76 3.92
CA PRO A 79 15.61 13.71 3.44
C PRO A 79 15.51 13.72 1.89
N PRO A 80 15.31 12.56 1.25
CA PRO A 80 15.05 12.51 -0.18
C PRO A 80 13.71 13.17 -0.52
N HIS A 81 13.52 13.48 -1.80
CA HIS A 81 12.18 13.76 -2.30
C HIS A 81 11.39 12.45 -2.41
N LEU A 82 10.32 12.32 -1.64
CA LEU A 82 9.50 11.13 -1.55
C LEU A 82 8.20 11.31 -2.36
N ARG A 83 8.03 10.49 -3.39
CA ARG A 83 6.78 10.37 -4.13
C ARG A 83 6.08 9.08 -3.74
N LEU A 84 4.81 9.17 -3.36
CA LEU A 84 4.01 8.01 -2.98
C LEU A 84 2.81 7.88 -3.92
N THR A 85 2.72 6.74 -4.60
CA THR A 85 1.55 6.36 -5.39
C THR A 85 0.71 5.36 -4.59
N GLY A 86 -0.50 5.77 -4.21
CA GLY A 86 -1.48 4.88 -3.59
C GLY A 86 -2.44 4.32 -4.63
N VAL A 87 -2.42 3.00 -4.82
CA VAL A 87 -3.42 2.26 -5.61
C VAL A 87 -4.50 1.77 -4.66
N ASP A 88 -5.76 2.13 -4.92
CA ASP A 88 -6.91 1.58 -4.17
C ASP A 88 -8.14 1.43 -5.07
N ASP A 89 -8.88 0.34 -4.86
CA ASP A 89 -10.06 -0.05 -5.63
C ASP A 89 -11.15 1.02 -5.49
N PRO A 90 -11.73 1.53 -6.59
CA PRO A 90 -12.85 2.43 -6.52
C PRO A 90 -14.08 1.97 -5.77
N GLU A 91 -14.27 0.67 -5.70
CA GLU A 91 -15.38 0.05 -5.00
C GLU A 91 -15.00 -0.34 -3.57
N SER A 92 -13.81 0.04 -3.08
CA SER A 92 -13.40 -0.23 -1.71
C SER A 92 -14.31 0.51 -0.73
N ILE A 93 -14.75 -0.20 0.30
CA ILE A 93 -15.68 0.27 1.34
C ILE A 93 -15.10 1.46 2.14
N GLN A 94 -13.81 1.76 1.96
CA GLN A 94 -13.07 2.82 2.66
C GLN A 94 -13.30 4.22 2.07
N ARG A 95 -13.79 4.32 0.82
CA ARG A 95 -13.97 5.61 0.14
C ARG A 95 -14.92 6.61 0.81
N PRO A 96 -16.07 6.22 1.40
CA PRO A 96 -17.01 7.19 1.96
C PRO A 96 -16.49 7.94 3.20
N VAL A 97 -15.44 7.45 3.87
CA VAL A 97 -14.97 7.99 5.17
C VAL A 97 -13.50 8.43 5.13
N GLY A 98 -12.77 8.20 4.04
CA GLY A 98 -11.33 8.46 4.02
C GLY A 98 -10.65 8.05 2.72
N GLY A 99 -11.27 8.34 1.57
CA GLY A 99 -10.71 7.98 0.27
C GLY A 99 -9.29 8.56 0.03
N LEU A 100 -8.60 8.06 -0.99
CA LEU A 100 -7.21 8.39 -1.33
C LEU A 100 -6.87 9.90 -1.24
N GLN A 101 -7.81 10.79 -1.56
CA GLN A 101 -7.63 12.24 -1.45
C GLN A 101 -7.39 12.72 0.00
N ILE A 102 -8.17 12.20 0.96
CA ILE A 102 -8.05 12.57 2.38
C ILE A 102 -6.75 12.01 2.97
N ILE A 103 -6.41 10.78 2.60
CA ILE A 103 -5.14 10.14 3.00
C ILE A 103 -3.96 10.94 2.46
N GLY A 104 -3.97 11.26 1.17
CA GLY A 104 -2.95 12.08 0.52
C GLY A 104 -2.75 13.42 1.23
N LEU A 105 -3.84 14.17 1.43
CA LEU A 105 -3.79 15.47 2.12
C LEU A 105 -3.23 15.37 3.54
N ARG A 106 -3.58 14.29 4.27
CA ARG A 106 -3.05 14.07 5.62
C ARG A 106 -1.55 13.79 5.59
N LEU A 107 -1.08 12.97 4.66
CA LEU A 107 0.34 12.64 4.50
C LEU A 107 1.16 13.86 4.04
N GLU A 108 0.64 14.65 3.11
CA GLU A 108 1.26 15.89 2.64
C GLU A 108 1.42 16.89 3.78
N LYS A 109 0.37 17.13 4.57
CA LYS A 109 0.43 18.02 5.75
C LYS A 109 1.44 17.55 6.80
N LEU A 110 1.50 16.24 7.03
CA LEU A 110 2.48 15.66 7.95
C LEU A 110 3.90 15.85 7.43
N ALA A 111 4.14 15.58 6.15
CA ALA A 111 5.44 15.75 5.51
C ALA A 111 5.90 17.21 5.52
N GLU A 112 4.99 18.14 5.23
CA GLU A 112 5.23 19.58 5.32
C GLU A 112 5.64 19.99 6.74
N ALA A 113 4.86 19.58 7.75
CA ALA A 113 5.14 19.87 9.15
C ALA A 113 6.49 19.31 9.64
N LEU A 114 6.97 18.24 9.03
CA LEU A 114 8.24 17.57 9.35
C LEU A 114 9.38 17.93 8.39
N GLY A 115 9.16 18.82 7.43
CA GLY A 115 10.19 19.26 6.47
C GLY A 115 10.64 18.18 5.47
N VAL A 116 9.81 17.18 5.21
CA VAL A 116 10.09 16.10 4.23
C VAL A 116 9.50 16.51 2.87
N PRO A 117 10.32 16.64 1.79
CA PRO A 117 9.79 16.93 0.47
C PRO A 117 8.96 15.74 -0.04
N PHE A 118 7.67 15.95 -0.26
CA PHE A 118 6.71 14.87 -0.50
C PHE A 118 5.72 15.20 -1.63
N GLU A 119 5.34 14.18 -2.41
CA GLU A 119 4.30 14.23 -3.44
C GLU A 119 3.40 12.99 -3.32
N PHE A 120 2.08 13.16 -3.34
CA PHE A 120 1.13 12.05 -3.37
C PHE A 120 0.45 11.92 -4.73
N HIS A 121 0.46 10.73 -5.30
CA HIS A 121 -0.21 10.39 -6.56
C HIS A 121 -1.29 9.32 -6.34
N ILE A 122 -2.46 9.53 -6.94
CA ILE A 122 -3.65 8.70 -6.72
C ILE A 122 -3.89 7.83 -7.95
N VAL A 123 -3.96 6.52 -7.75
CA VAL A 123 -4.37 5.57 -8.79
C VAL A 123 -5.65 4.86 -8.35
N PRO A 124 -6.83 5.36 -8.76
CA PRO A 124 -8.11 4.79 -8.39
C PRO A 124 -8.41 3.56 -9.25
N SER A 125 -7.77 2.42 -8.95
CA SER A 125 -7.83 1.22 -9.78
C SER A 125 -7.77 -0.05 -8.95
N LYS A 126 -8.41 -1.11 -9.45
CA LYS A 126 -8.18 -2.47 -8.95
C LYS A 126 -6.77 -2.91 -9.31
N THR A 127 -6.08 -3.54 -8.36
CA THR A 127 -4.73 -4.08 -8.54
C THR A 127 -4.60 -4.98 -9.78
N SER A 128 -5.63 -5.77 -10.10
CA SER A 128 -5.65 -6.68 -11.26
C SER A 128 -5.67 -6.01 -12.63
N ILE A 129 -5.97 -4.71 -12.71
CA ILE A 129 -6.06 -3.96 -13.99
C ILE A 129 -5.10 -2.77 -14.04
N VAL A 130 -4.21 -2.61 -13.05
CA VAL A 130 -3.18 -1.56 -13.07
C VAL A 130 -2.22 -1.80 -14.24
N THR A 131 -1.88 -0.73 -14.94
CA THR A 131 -0.92 -0.74 -16.05
C THR A 131 0.29 0.15 -15.73
N PRO A 132 1.46 -0.09 -16.36
CA PRO A 132 2.65 0.74 -16.18
C PRO A 132 2.40 2.24 -16.35
N SER A 133 1.59 2.64 -17.34
CA SER A 133 1.28 4.04 -17.62
C SER A 133 0.49 4.72 -16.51
N MET A 134 -0.26 3.96 -15.70
CA MET A 134 -1.02 4.51 -14.56
C MET A 134 -0.12 4.83 -13.38
N LEU A 135 1.03 4.17 -13.28
CA LEU A 135 1.94 4.32 -12.15
C LEU A 135 2.84 5.56 -12.26
N ASP A 136 2.86 6.23 -13.41
CA ASP A 136 3.65 7.45 -13.66
C ASP A 136 5.11 7.33 -13.21
N CYS A 137 5.79 6.20 -13.48
CA CYS A 137 7.20 6.03 -13.11
C CYS A 137 8.09 7.03 -13.88
N ARG A 138 8.93 7.77 -13.17
CA ARG A 138 9.78 8.84 -13.75
C ARG A 138 11.25 8.43 -13.76
N PRO A 139 12.02 8.74 -14.82
CA PRO A 139 13.46 8.51 -14.84
C PRO A 139 14.18 9.25 -13.71
N GLY A 140 15.20 8.61 -13.12
CA GLY A 140 16.01 9.21 -12.05
C GLY A 140 15.42 9.11 -10.65
N GLU A 141 14.34 8.33 -10.47
CA GLU A 141 13.78 7.98 -9.17
C GLU A 141 14.10 6.52 -8.83
N ALA A 142 14.48 6.25 -7.58
CA ALA A 142 14.57 4.89 -7.09
C ALA A 142 13.15 4.35 -6.84
N LEU A 143 12.76 3.36 -7.64
CA LEU A 143 11.43 2.76 -7.55
C LEU A 143 11.38 1.68 -6.47
N ILE A 144 10.38 1.77 -5.61
CA ILE A 144 10.07 0.84 -4.52
C ILE A 144 8.62 0.41 -4.70
N VAL A 145 8.34 -0.89 -4.59
CA VAL A 145 6.97 -1.41 -4.66
C VAL A 145 6.63 -2.13 -3.36
N ASN A 146 5.52 -1.76 -2.74
CA ASN A 146 5.05 -2.35 -1.50
C ASN A 146 3.72 -3.09 -1.72
N PHE A 147 3.69 -4.33 -1.25
CA PHE A 147 2.50 -5.15 -1.14
C PHE A 147 2.29 -5.52 0.32
N ALA A 148 1.45 -4.77 1.03
CA ALA A 148 1.10 -5.10 2.40
C ALA A 148 -0.33 -5.64 2.48
N PHE A 149 -0.45 -6.94 2.77
CA PHE A 149 -1.72 -7.65 2.90
C PHE A 149 -2.61 -7.53 1.64
N GLN A 150 -1.99 -7.60 0.45
CA GLN A 150 -2.68 -7.32 -0.81
C GLN A 150 -2.67 -8.48 -1.81
N LEU A 151 -1.58 -9.25 -1.90
CA LEU A 151 -1.44 -10.29 -2.94
C LEU A 151 -2.36 -11.48 -2.70
N HIS A 152 -2.72 -11.76 -1.43
CA HIS A 152 -3.68 -12.80 -1.09
C HIS A 152 -5.12 -12.48 -1.56
N HIS A 153 -5.44 -11.23 -1.87
CA HIS A 153 -6.73 -10.85 -2.48
C HIS A 153 -6.80 -11.15 -3.99
N MET A 154 -5.67 -11.51 -4.61
CA MET A 154 -5.63 -11.85 -6.04
C MET A 154 -5.70 -13.36 -6.24
N PRO A 155 -6.59 -13.87 -7.11
CA PRO A 155 -6.61 -15.29 -7.45
C PRO A 155 -5.30 -15.69 -8.15
N ASP A 156 -4.80 -16.87 -7.82
CA ASP A 156 -3.69 -17.52 -8.54
C ASP A 156 -4.21 -18.58 -9.52
N GLU A 157 -3.27 -19.30 -10.14
CA GLU A 157 -3.55 -20.35 -11.13
C GLU A 157 -4.34 -21.54 -10.59
N SER A 158 -4.43 -21.72 -9.27
CA SER A 158 -5.26 -22.77 -8.67
C SER A 158 -6.75 -22.41 -8.68
N VAL A 159 -7.08 -21.12 -8.80
CA VAL A 159 -8.46 -20.60 -8.73
C VAL A 159 -8.98 -20.16 -10.10
N THR A 160 -8.10 -19.66 -10.99
CA THR A 160 -8.49 -19.20 -12.33
C THR A 160 -7.45 -19.56 -13.38
N THR A 161 -7.86 -19.76 -14.63
CA THR A 161 -6.93 -19.99 -15.76
C THR A 161 -6.05 -18.79 -16.10
N VAL A 162 -6.39 -17.61 -15.56
CA VAL A 162 -5.65 -16.35 -15.74
C VAL A 162 -4.93 -16.03 -14.43
N ASN A 163 -3.63 -16.33 -14.34
CA ASN A 163 -2.83 -16.03 -13.15
C ASN A 163 -2.56 -14.52 -13.02
N GLN A 164 -3.55 -13.76 -12.52
CA GLN A 164 -3.50 -12.31 -12.38
C GLN A 164 -2.38 -11.85 -11.45
N ARG A 165 -2.11 -12.63 -10.39
CA ARG A 165 -1.01 -12.36 -9.45
C ARG A 165 0.34 -12.38 -10.18
N ASP A 166 0.59 -13.41 -10.99
CA ASP A 166 1.83 -13.53 -11.75
C ASP A 166 1.95 -12.46 -12.86
N GLN A 167 0.84 -12.10 -13.51
CA GLN A 167 0.83 -10.97 -14.46
C GLN A 167 1.25 -9.65 -13.80
N LEU A 168 0.71 -9.34 -12.62
CA LEU A 168 1.09 -8.17 -11.85
C LEU A 168 2.58 -8.21 -11.50
N LEU A 169 3.08 -9.32 -10.95
CA LEU A 169 4.47 -9.44 -10.52
C LEU A 169 5.45 -9.34 -11.70
N ARG A 170 5.10 -9.88 -12.87
CA ARG A 170 5.89 -9.71 -14.11
C ARG A 170 5.90 -8.27 -14.58
N MET A 171 4.75 -7.58 -14.52
CA MET A 171 4.66 -6.16 -14.84
C MET A 171 5.54 -5.34 -13.89
N ILE A 172 5.45 -5.56 -12.57
CA ILE A 172 6.31 -4.90 -11.59
C ILE A 172 7.78 -5.18 -11.84
N LYS A 173 8.16 -6.44 -12.12
CA LYS A 173 9.55 -6.78 -12.46
C LYS A 173 10.03 -6.02 -13.70
N SER A 174 9.17 -5.80 -14.69
CA SER A 174 9.53 -5.05 -15.91
C SER A 174 9.80 -3.56 -15.65
N LEU A 175 9.29 -3.00 -14.54
CA LEU A 175 9.60 -1.64 -14.10
C LEU A 175 10.98 -1.51 -13.44
N ASN A 176 11.68 -2.64 -13.23
CA ASN A 176 12.99 -2.72 -12.60
C ASN A 176 13.07 -1.99 -11.23
N PRO A 177 12.18 -2.33 -10.27
CA PRO A 177 12.19 -1.73 -8.95
C PRO A 177 13.48 -2.09 -8.20
N LYS A 178 13.98 -1.16 -7.38
CA LYS A 178 15.13 -1.37 -6.50
C LYS A 178 14.79 -2.31 -5.34
N LEU A 179 13.55 -2.26 -4.86
CA LEU A 179 13.05 -3.11 -3.78
C LEU A 179 11.58 -3.44 -4.04
N VAL A 180 11.20 -4.68 -3.73
CA VAL A 180 9.82 -5.08 -3.57
C VAL A 180 9.64 -5.61 -2.15
N THR A 181 8.73 -5.02 -1.38
CA THR A 181 8.35 -5.51 -0.05
C THR A 181 7.03 -6.26 -0.13
N VAL A 182 6.96 -7.41 0.55
CA VAL A 182 5.75 -8.23 0.65
C VAL A 182 5.51 -8.53 2.12
N VAL A 183 4.34 -8.14 2.62
CA VAL A 183 3.87 -8.47 3.97
C VAL A 183 2.57 -9.24 3.80
N GLU A 184 2.56 -10.50 4.24
CA GLU A 184 1.40 -11.38 4.09
C GLU A 184 1.18 -12.22 5.35
N GLN A 185 -0.03 -12.76 5.49
CA GLN A 185 -0.34 -13.73 6.53
C GLN A 185 0.31 -15.08 6.19
N ASP A 186 0.97 -15.69 7.16
CA ASP A 186 1.51 -17.05 7.01
C ASP A 186 0.42 -18.09 7.34
N VAL A 187 -0.56 -18.20 6.44
CA VAL A 187 -1.71 -19.12 6.57
C VAL A 187 -2.05 -19.72 5.19
N ASN A 188 -2.26 -21.03 5.13
CA ASN A 188 -2.75 -21.69 3.92
C ASN A 188 -4.29 -21.68 3.89
N THR A 189 -4.88 -20.73 3.16
CA THR A 189 -6.34 -20.59 2.97
C THR A 189 -6.78 -20.76 1.52
N ASN A 190 -5.89 -21.19 0.62
CA ASN A 190 -6.15 -21.27 -0.82
C ASN A 190 -6.80 -22.59 -1.29
N THR A 191 -7.25 -23.45 -0.36
CA THR A 191 -7.96 -24.72 -0.68
C THR A 191 -9.41 -24.51 -1.10
#